data_AF-X0T7D9-F1
#
_entry.id   AF-X0T7D9-F1
#
_cell.length_a   1.000
_cell.length_b   1.000
_cell.length_c   1.000
_cell.angle_alpha   90.00
_cell.angle_beta   90.00
_cell.angle_gamma   90.00
#
_symmetry.space_group_name_H-M   'P 1'
#
loop_
_entity.id
_entity.type
_entity.pdbx_description
1 polymer ?
#
loop_
_entity_poly.entity_id
_entity_poly.type
_entity_poly.pdbx_seq_one_letter_code
_entity_poly.pdbx_strand_id
1 'polypeptide(L)'
;MTVQQALRQSVEELRARAEAHGRLLARAMGKGETGTGIDECPLMDCPHRRRLRETLVEAITVLEGTRKAFKSKQLEALRRKLIGVLAEDA
;
A
#
# COMPACT_ATOMS: atom_id res chain seq x y z
N MET A 1 -13.22 -16.58 -21.68
CA MET A 1 -13.44 -15.12 -21.53
C MET A 1 -13.66 -14.55 -22.93
N THR A 2 -14.86 -14.08 -23.24
CA THR A 2 -15.13 -13.45 -24.55
C THR A 2 -14.69 -11.98 -24.51
N VAL A 3 -14.31 -11.41 -25.67
CA VAL A 3 -13.83 -10.02 -25.78
C VAL A 3 -14.86 -9.02 -25.22
N GLN A 4 -16.15 -9.29 -25.42
CA GLN A 4 -17.25 -8.48 -24.90
C GLN A 4 -17.33 -8.50 -23.36
N GLN A 5 -17.03 -9.63 -22.73
CA GLN A 5 -17.02 -9.75 -21.27
C GLN A 5 -15.82 -9.03 -20.66
N ALA A 6 -14.65 -9.11 -21.30
CA ALA A 6 -13.46 -8.37 -20.89
C ALA A 6 -13.64 -6.84 -21.03
N LEU A 7 -14.26 -6.38 -22.12
CA LEU A 7 -14.59 -4.97 -22.30
C LEU A 7 -15.53 -4.47 -21.20
N ARG A 8 -16.58 -5.23 -20.90
CA ARG A 8 -17.55 -4.87 -19.85
C ARG A 8 -16.87 -4.78 -18.48
N GLN A 9 -16.00 -5.73 -18.16
CA GLN A 9 -15.23 -5.71 -16.91
C GLN A 9 -14.32 -4.48 -16.83
N SER A 10 -13.66 -4.13 -17.93
CA SER A 10 -12.80 -2.94 -17.99
C SER A 10 -13.59 -1.63 -17.81
N VAL A 11 -14.78 -1.53 -18.41
CA VAL A 11 -15.66 -0.36 -18.26
C VAL A 11 -16.14 -0.20 -16.81
N GLU A 12 -16.54 -1.29 -16.15
CA GLU A 12 -16.94 -1.25 -14.74
C GLU A 12 -15.77 -0.86 -13.82
N GLU A 13 -14.57 -1.35 -14.12
CA GLU A 13 -13.37 -1.01 -13.36
C GLU A 13 -12.99 0.48 -13.52
N LEU A 14 -13.07 1.02 -14.74
CA LEU A 14 -12.84 2.45 -14.99
C LEU A 14 -13.87 3.32 -14.29
N ARG A 15 -15.14 2.91 -14.26
CA ARG A 15 -16.21 3.61 -13.55
C ARG A 15 -15.96 3.63 -12.04
N ALA A 16 -15.63 2.48 -11.46
CA ALA A 16 -15.31 2.38 -10.04
C ALA A 16 -14.13 3.28 -9.64
N ARG A 17 -13.10 3.37 -10.50
CA ARG A 17 -11.94 4.26 -10.31
C ARG A 17 -12.33 5.74 -10.39
N ALA A 18 -13.15 6.12 -11.37
CA ALA A 18 -13.62 7.50 -11.51
C ALA A 18 -14.46 7.95 -10.30
N GLU A 19 -15.34 7.08 -9.80
CA GLU A 19 -16.14 7.36 -8.60
C GLU A 19 -15.28 7.45 -7.33
N ALA A 20 -14.25 6.62 -7.22
CA ALA A 20 -13.28 6.72 -6.12
C ALA A 20 -12.58 8.08 -6.12
N HIS A 21 -12.10 8.55 -7.28
CA HIS A 21 -11.48 9.87 -7.42
C HIS A 21 -12.45 11.01 -7.06
N GLY A 22 -13.71 10.91 -7.49
CA GLY A 22 -14.73 11.90 -7.16
C GLY A 22 -14.93 12.08 -5.65
N ARG A 23 -14.94 10.96 -4.89
CA ARG A 23 -15.05 11.00 -3.42
C ARG A 23 -13.84 11.65 -2.75
N LEU A 24 -12.65 11.52 -3.31
CA LEU A 24 -11.43 12.16 -2.78
C LEU A 24 -11.42 13.65 -3.01
N LEU A 25 -11.78 14.07 -4.21
CA LEU A 25 -11.89 15.48 -4.51
C LEU A 25 -12.94 16.13 -3.60
N ALA A 26 -14.09 15.48 -3.39
CA ALA A 26 -15.10 15.97 -2.45
C ALA A 26 -14.57 16.08 -1.00
N ARG A 27 -13.80 15.10 -0.52
CA ARG A 27 -13.18 15.14 0.83
C ARG A 27 -12.10 16.21 0.95
N ALA A 28 -11.26 16.38 -0.08
CA ALA A 28 -10.20 17.37 -0.12
C ALA A 28 -10.76 18.81 -0.19
N MET A 29 -11.85 19.00 -0.93
CA MET A 29 -12.51 20.30 -1.04
C MET A 29 -13.43 20.62 0.15
N GLY A 30 -13.95 19.60 0.85
CA GLY A 30 -14.82 19.77 2.01
C GLY A 30 -14.11 20.12 3.33
N LYS A 31 -12.78 19.93 3.41
CA LYS A 31 -11.97 20.38 4.55
C LYS A 31 -11.39 21.76 4.27
N GLY A 32 -12.18 22.79 4.55
CA GLY A 32 -11.61 24.09 4.89
C GLY A 32 -10.88 23.96 6.23
N GLU A 33 -9.60 24.32 6.24
CA GLU A 33 -8.76 24.55 7.42
C GLU A 33 -8.22 23.31 8.17
N THR A 34 -6.88 23.18 8.09
CA THR A 34 -5.97 22.52 9.05
C THR A 34 -6.29 21.09 9.48
N GLY A 35 -5.58 20.11 8.90
CA GLY A 35 -5.47 18.80 9.55
C GLY A 35 -5.20 17.65 8.60
N THR A 36 -3.89 17.40 8.45
CA THR A 36 -3.22 16.23 7.86
C THR A 36 -3.48 15.99 6.37
N GLY A 37 -2.39 15.72 5.65
CA GLY A 37 -2.40 15.47 4.22
C GLY A 37 -3.37 14.34 3.88
N ILE A 38 -3.59 14.17 2.58
CA ILE A 38 -4.29 13.00 2.05
C ILE A 38 -3.39 11.78 2.33
N ASP A 39 -3.34 11.31 3.57
CA ASP A 39 -2.53 10.17 4.04
C ASP A 39 -3.15 8.83 3.60
N GLU A 40 -4.34 8.87 3.02
CA GLU A 40 -5.00 7.71 2.46
C GLU A 40 -4.90 7.76 0.95
N CYS A 41 -3.89 7.09 0.39
CA CYS A 41 -3.99 6.61 -0.98
C CYS A 41 -5.14 5.59 -1.01
N PRO A 42 -6.30 5.92 -1.58
CA PRO A 42 -7.55 5.21 -1.27
C PRO A 42 -7.91 4.19 -2.34
N LEU A 43 -7.01 3.99 -3.31
CA LEU A 43 -6.95 2.69 -3.95
C LEU A 43 -6.33 1.74 -2.92
N MET A 44 -7.18 0.89 -2.34
CA MET A 44 -6.75 -0.29 -1.58
C MET A 44 -5.73 -1.14 -2.38
N ASP A 45 -5.69 -0.99 -3.71
CA ASP A 45 -4.72 -1.53 -4.66
C ASP A 45 -3.76 -0.48 -5.22
N CYS A 46 -3.34 0.51 -4.43
CA CYS A 46 -2.30 1.44 -4.86
C CYS A 46 -1.03 0.64 -5.22
N PRO A 47 -0.56 0.66 -6.48
CA PRO A 47 0.59 -0.13 -6.89
C PRO A 47 1.84 0.20 -6.08
N HIS A 48 1.95 1.45 -5.60
CA HIS A 48 3.05 1.88 -4.73
C HIS A 48 2.97 1.26 -3.34
N ARG A 49 1.78 1.21 -2.71
CA ARG A 49 1.59 0.58 -1.40
C ARG A 49 1.83 -0.92 -1.48
N ARG A 50 1.33 -1.57 -2.54
CA ARG A 50 1.57 -2.99 -2.79
C ARG A 50 3.06 -3.28 -2.97
N ARG A 51 3.74 -2.53 -3.84
CA ARG A 51 5.18 -2.67 -4.08
C ARG A 51 5.99 -2.41 -2.81
N LEU A 52 5.63 -1.39 -2.05
CA LEU A 52 6.28 -1.09 -0.77
C LEU A 52 6.13 -2.24 0.23
N ARG A 53 4.91 -2.78 0.38
CA ARG A 53 4.64 -3.95 1.22
C ARG A 53 5.47 -5.16 0.77
N GLU A 54 5.46 -5.48 -0.52
CA GLU A 54 6.25 -6.59 -1.09
C GLU A 54 7.75 -6.40 -0.80
N THR A 55 8.29 -5.20 -1.04
CA THR A 55 9.69 -4.87 -0.75
C THR A 55 10.03 -4.94 0.75
N LEU A 56 9.12 -4.53 1.63
CA LEU A 56 9.32 -4.64 3.09
C LEU A 56 9.36 -6.10 3.55
N VAL A 57 8.47 -6.95 3.02
CA VAL A 57 8.46 -8.39 3.31
C VAL A 57 9.75 -9.06 2.83
N GLU A 58 10.21 -8.72 1.63
CA GLU A 58 11.48 -9.21 1.09
C GLU A 58 12.66 -8.79 1.96
N ALA A 59 12.73 -7.51 2.35
CA ALA A 59 13.77 -6.99 3.23
C ALA A 59 13.80 -7.71 4.58
N ILE A 60 12.64 -7.96 5.21
CA ILE A 60 12.56 -8.71 6.46
C ILE A 60 13.08 -10.14 6.27
N THR A 61 12.71 -10.80 5.18
CA THR A 61 13.15 -12.18 4.89
C THR A 61 14.67 -12.26 4.72
N VAL A 62 15.27 -11.30 4.00
CA VAL A 62 16.72 -11.22 3.84
C VAL A 62 17.42 -10.89 5.18
N LEU A 63 16.84 -10.01 6.00
CA LEU A 63 17.36 -9.71 7.34
C LEU A 63 17.32 -10.94 8.25
N GLU A 64 16.31 -11.79 8.16
CA GLU A 64 16.23 -13.05 8.89
C GLU A 64 17.28 -14.07 8.45
N GLY A 65 17.49 -14.19 7.13
CA GLY A 65 18.54 -15.03 6.56
C GLY A 65 19.94 -14.58 6.97
N THR A 66 20.20 -13.27 6.91
CA THR A 66 21.51 -12.69 7.29
C THR A 66 21.75 -12.69 8.80
N ARG A 67 20.70 -12.63 9.64
CA ARG A 67 20.84 -12.77 11.10
C ARG A 67 21.47 -14.11 11.49
N LYS A 68 21.12 -15.20 10.80
CA LYS A 68 21.73 -16.53 11.04
C LYS A 68 23.25 -16.52 10.79
N ALA A 69 23.72 -15.69 9.85
CA ALA A 69 25.12 -15.59 9.47
C ALA A 69 25.92 -14.56 10.30
N PHE A 70 25.33 -13.44 10.71
CA PHE A 70 26.07 -12.30 11.28
C PHE A 70 25.77 -11.99 12.76
N LYS A 71 24.71 -12.56 13.37
CA LYS A 71 24.29 -12.32 14.77
C LYS A 71 24.20 -10.84 15.20
N SER A 72 24.01 -9.92 14.25
CA SER A 72 23.98 -8.48 14.54
C SER A 72 22.71 -8.07 15.31
N LYS A 73 22.90 -7.41 16.46
CA LYS A 73 21.81 -6.85 17.26
C LYS A 73 21.09 -5.70 16.53
N GLN A 74 21.81 -4.93 15.71
CA GLN A 74 21.24 -3.83 14.93
C GLN A 74 20.31 -4.35 13.83
N LEU A 75 20.66 -5.46 13.17
CA LEU A 75 19.80 -6.09 12.16
C LEU A 75 18.51 -6.64 12.78
N GLU A 76 18.57 -7.21 13.98
CA GLU A 76 17.38 -7.68 14.68
C GLU A 76 16.45 -6.52 15.11
N ALA A 77 17.01 -5.40 15.58
CA ALA A 77 16.24 -4.21 15.91
C ALA A 77 15.53 -3.64 14.67
N LEU A 78 16.25 -3.57 13.53
CA LEU A 78 15.68 -3.13 12.26
C LEU A 78 14.56 -4.07 11.81
N ARG A 79 14.76 -5.39 11.85
CA ARG A 79 13.72 -6.38 11.53
C ARG A 79 12.44 -6.15 12.31
N ARG A 80 12.54 -6.01 13.65
CA ARG A 80 11.38 -5.79 14.52
C ARG A 80 10.64 -4.52 14.18
N LYS A 81 11.37 -3.44 13.87
CA LYS A 81 10.77 -2.17 13.44
C LYS A 81 9.99 -2.34 12.12
N LEU A 82 10.55 -3.02 11.14
CA LEU A 82 9.89 -3.25 9.84
C LEU A 82 8.65 -4.15 9.98
N ILE A 83 8.69 -5.16 10.86
CA ILE A 83 7.52 -5.99 11.19
C ILE A 83 6.42 -5.12 11.81
N GLY A 84 6.77 -4.24 12.75
CA GLY A 84 5.82 -3.32 13.37
C GLY A 84 5.11 -2.43 12.35
N VAL A 85 5.88 -1.79 11.46
CA VAL A 85 5.33 -0.95 10.38
C VAL A 85 4.38 -1.75 9.47
N LEU A 86 4.73 -2.98 9.11
CA LEU A 86 3.85 -3.83 8.31
C LEU A 86 2.55 -4.24 9.02
N ALA A 87 2.58 -4.40 10.35
CA ALA A 87 1.42 -4.74 11.15
C ALA A 87 0.49 -3.53 11.37
N GLU A 88 1.05 -2.32 11.44
CA GLU A 88 0.31 -1.06 11.51
C GLU A 88 -0.33 -0.71 10.16
N ASP A 89 0.30 -1.10 9.04
CA ASP A 89 -0.20 -0.92 7.67
C ASP A 89 -1.19 -2.03 7.20
N ALA A 90 -1.54 -3.01 8.05
CA ALA A 90 -2.40 -4.16 7.71
C ALA A 90 -3.87 -3.96 8.06
#